data_AF-A0A6I5WT53-F1
#
_entry.id   AF-A0A6I5WT53-F1
#
_cell.length_a   1.000
_cell.length_b   1.000
_cell.length_c   1.000
_cell.angle_alpha   90.00
_cell.angle_beta   90.00
_cell.angle_gamma   90.00
#
_symmetry.space_group_name_H-M   'P 1'
#
loop_
_entity.id
_entity.type
_entity.pdbx_description
1 polymer ?
#
loop_
_entity_poly.entity_id
_entity_poly.type
_entity_poly.pdbx_seq_one_letter_code
_entity_poly.pdbx_strand_id
1 'polypeptide(L)'
;MGDPADDEPDRIPPEAGEDLDAGPLVDRIKDLAVDTRTAIEAELAWQSARAGYVGGQIGGIAGWGGLAVLCAFIALLALAFGAILALAPLIGAAWATLAVVAMLLLVAAISGLVARSRVRRLKATAFKAAPDPAP
;
A
#
# COMPACT_ATOMS: atom_id res chain seq x y z
N MET A 1 63.35 -68.59 -13.83
CA MET A 1 62.81 -67.73 -12.77
C MET A 1 62.88 -66.31 -13.36
N GLY A 2 61.90 -65.71 -14.04
CA GLY A 2 60.45 -65.65 -13.78
C GLY A 2 60.25 -64.94 -12.44
N ASP A 3 59.70 -63.73 -12.30
CA ASP A 3 58.69 -62.97 -13.05
C ASP A 3 58.77 -61.47 -12.62
N PRO A 4 58.23 -60.49 -13.38
CA PRO A 4 58.12 -59.06 -13.07
C PRO A 4 56.84 -58.74 -12.26
N ALA A 5 56.63 -57.45 -11.94
CA ALA A 5 55.66 -56.90 -10.96
C ALA A 5 56.20 -57.03 -9.53
N ASP A 6 56.35 -55.96 -8.75
CA ASP A 6 55.32 -54.96 -8.46
C ASP A 6 55.96 -53.55 -8.48
N ASP A 7 55.66 -52.69 -9.47
CA ASP A 7 54.57 -51.71 -9.37
C ASP A 7 53.80 -51.77 -8.04
N GLU A 8 54.43 -51.30 -6.96
CA GLU A 8 53.62 -50.82 -5.84
C GLU A 8 52.94 -49.53 -6.31
N PRO A 9 51.62 -49.56 -6.49
CA PRO A 9 50.89 -48.48 -7.11
C PRO A 9 51.07 -47.23 -6.28
N ASP A 10 51.13 -46.10 -6.99
CA ASP A 10 50.72 -44.78 -6.54
C ASP A 10 49.86 -44.90 -5.27
N ARG A 11 50.48 -44.71 -4.10
CA ARG A 11 49.71 -44.49 -2.88
C ARG A 11 49.13 -43.11 -3.06
N ILE A 12 48.02 -43.04 -3.78
CA ILE A 12 47.07 -41.94 -3.68
C ILE A 12 46.84 -41.81 -2.17
N PRO A 13 47.30 -40.72 -1.53
CA PRO A 13 46.91 -40.44 -0.16
C PRO A 13 45.40 -40.60 -0.10
N PRO A 14 44.83 -41.28 0.92
CA PRO A 14 43.39 -41.51 0.97
C PRO A 14 42.67 -40.19 0.67
N GLU A 15 42.03 -40.16 -0.50
CA GLU A 15 41.12 -39.11 -0.90
C GLU A 15 40.12 -38.93 0.23
N ALA A 16 39.85 -37.67 0.56
CA ALA A 16 38.64 -37.24 1.24
C ALA A 16 38.39 -37.93 2.60
N GLY A 17 39.22 -37.60 3.57
CA GLY A 17 38.67 -37.23 4.88
C GLY A 17 38.16 -35.78 4.82
N GLU A 18 37.24 -35.45 3.90
CA GLU A 18 36.28 -34.41 4.26
C GLU A 18 35.51 -35.03 5.40
N ASP A 19 35.97 -34.74 6.60
CA ASP A 19 35.15 -34.76 7.80
C ASP A 19 33.98 -33.85 7.43
N LEU A 20 32.93 -34.44 6.86
CA LEU A 20 31.63 -33.82 6.70
C LEU A 20 31.08 -33.68 8.11
N ASP A 21 31.75 -32.83 8.89
CA ASP A 21 31.25 -32.30 10.11
C ASP A 21 29.99 -31.55 9.68
N ALA A 22 28.84 -32.16 9.95
CA ALA A 22 27.55 -31.52 9.72
C ALA A 22 27.46 -30.21 10.54
N GLY A 23 28.33 -30.03 11.55
CA GLY A 23 28.52 -28.80 12.31
C GLY A 23 28.69 -27.54 11.45
N PRO A 24 29.74 -27.42 10.61
CA PRO A 24 30.00 -26.22 9.80
C PRO A 24 28.89 -25.82 8.80
N LEU A 25 28.14 -26.77 8.24
CA LEU A 25 27.00 -26.46 7.36
C LEU A 25 25.78 -26.00 8.17
N VAL A 26 25.50 -26.68 9.28
CA VAL A 26 24.43 -26.31 10.20
C VAL A 26 24.70 -24.93 10.81
N ASP A 27 25.96 -24.60 11.10
CA ASP A 27 26.35 -23.29 11.62
C ASP A 27 26.23 -22.19 10.56
N ARG A 28 26.59 -22.44 9.30
CA ARG A 28 26.32 -21.49 8.21
C ARG A 28 24.83 -21.23 7.97
N ILE A 29 23.98 -22.24 8.13
CA ILE A 29 22.52 -22.08 8.02
C ILE A 29 21.98 -21.25 9.19
N LYS A 30 22.50 -21.46 10.40
CA LYS A 30 22.16 -20.62 11.57
C LYS A 30 22.60 -19.17 11.35
N ASP A 31 23.81 -18.95 10.86
CA ASP A 31 24.33 -17.61 10.58
C ASP A 31 23.48 -16.91 9.50
N LEU A 32 23.14 -17.62 8.42
CA LEU A 32 22.27 -17.09 7.37
C LEU A 32 20.84 -16.82 7.89
N ALA A 33 20.33 -17.65 8.80
CA ALA A 33 19.03 -17.43 9.45
C ALA A 33 19.05 -16.17 10.36
N VAL A 34 20.17 -15.91 11.03
CA VAL A 34 20.36 -14.69 11.82
C VAL A 34 20.47 -13.46 10.91
N ASP A 35 21.27 -13.54 9.84
CA ASP A 35 21.48 -12.44 8.90
C ASP A 35 20.19 -12.07 8.14
N THR A 36 19.43 -13.07 7.68
CA THR A 36 18.13 -12.85 7.03
C THR A 36 17.12 -12.22 7.98
N ARG A 37 17.13 -12.61 9.25
CA ARG A 37 16.30 -11.97 10.27
C ARG A 37 16.67 -10.51 10.46
N THR A 38 17.96 -10.18 10.56
CA THR A 38 18.43 -8.80 10.68
C THR A 38 18.10 -7.96 9.44
N ALA A 39 18.19 -8.52 8.25
CA ALA A 39 17.77 -7.85 7.01
C ALA A 39 16.27 -7.56 6.98
N ILE A 40 15.44 -8.53 7.38
CA ILE A 40 13.98 -8.37 7.47
C ILE A 40 13.60 -7.31 8.51
N GLU A 41 14.26 -7.31 9.67
CA GLU A 41 14.04 -6.30 10.72
C GLU A 41 14.40 -4.89 10.23
N ALA A 42 15.45 -4.73 9.42
CA ALA A 42 15.82 -3.47 8.80
C ALA A 42 14.78 -2.99 7.76
N GLU A 43 14.23 -3.91 6.94
CA GLU A 43 13.22 -3.59 5.94
C GLU A 43 11.88 -3.19 6.59
N LEU A 44 11.48 -3.89 7.66
CA LEU A 44 10.33 -3.54 8.51
C LEU A 44 10.52 -2.19 9.19
N ALA A 45 11.72 -1.91 9.70
CA ALA A 45 12.05 -0.60 10.27
C ALA A 45 11.95 0.51 9.22
N TRP A 46 12.38 0.26 7.98
CA TRP A 46 12.27 1.22 6.89
C TRP A 46 10.81 1.45 6.44
N GLN A 47 10.02 0.38 6.31
CA GLN A 47 8.60 0.50 5.96
C GLN A 47 7.76 1.13 7.07
N SER A 48 8.06 0.81 8.34
CA SER A 48 7.39 1.42 9.49
C SER A 48 7.75 2.90 9.65
N ALA A 49 9.00 3.29 9.41
CA ALA A 49 9.40 4.70 9.37
C ALA A 49 8.69 5.46 8.25
N ARG A 50 8.55 4.86 7.06
CA ARG A 50 7.80 5.44 5.94
C ARG A 50 6.30 5.55 6.24
N ALA A 51 5.72 4.54 6.90
CA ALA A 51 4.32 4.56 7.36
C ALA A 51 4.08 5.63 8.44
N GLY A 52 5.01 5.80 9.38
CA GLY A 52 4.95 6.82 10.44
C GLY A 52 5.07 8.24 9.89
N TYR A 53 5.98 8.47 8.94
CA TYR A 53 6.15 9.78 8.28
C TYR A 53 4.92 10.18 7.46
N VAL A 54 4.36 9.25 6.69
CA VAL A 54 3.11 9.47 5.94
C VAL A 54 1.92 9.65 6.90
N GLY A 55 1.86 8.87 7.99
CA GLY A 55 0.85 9.00 9.04
C GLY A 55 0.84 10.36 9.73
N GLY A 56 2.01 10.92 10.03
CA GLY A 56 2.14 12.26 10.63
C GLY A 56 1.66 13.39 9.71
N GLN A 57 1.94 13.30 8.40
CA GLN A 57 1.46 14.26 7.40
C GLN A 57 -0.05 14.15 7.15
N ILE A 58 -0.63 12.95 7.27
CA ILE A 58 -2.08 12.75 7.15
C ILE A 58 -2.83 13.55 8.22
N GLY A 59 -2.29 13.72 9.42
CA GLY A 59 -2.96 14.49 10.49
C GLY A 59 -3.21 15.96 10.12
N GLY A 60 -2.20 16.65 9.59
CA GLY A 60 -2.32 18.05 9.17
C GLY A 60 -3.23 18.23 7.96
N ILE A 61 -3.11 17.34 6.98
CA ILE A 61 -3.96 17.34 5.77
C ILE A 61 -5.41 16.97 6.13
N ALA A 62 -5.62 16.05 7.07
CA ALA A 62 -6.95 15.66 7.54
C ALA A 62 -7.63 16.77 8.33
N GLY A 63 -6.87 17.56 9.11
CA GLY A 63 -7.40 18.73 9.82
C GLY A 63 -7.96 19.78 8.85
N TRP A 64 -7.13 20.26 7.92
CA TRP A 64 -7.55 21.24 6.92
C TRP A 64 -8.59 20.70 5.94
N GLY A 65 -8.46 19.44 5.53
CA GLY A 65 -9.45 18.75 4.70
C GLY A 65 -10.81 18.63 5.39
N GLY A 66 -10.83 18.25 6.67
CA GLY A 66 -12.04 18.19 7.49
C GLY A 66 -12.68 19.56 7.67
N LEU A 67 -11.89 20.59 7.96
CA LEU A 67 -12.37 21.97 8.06
C LEU A 67 -12.97 22.45 6.72
N ALA A 68 -12.31 22.19 5.59
CA ALA A 68 -12.84 22.54 4.27
C ALA A 68 -14.17 21.85 3.96
N VAL A 69 -14.30 20.56 4.29
CA VAL A 69 -15.56 19.81 4.13
C VAL A 69 -16.66 20.39 5.00
N LEU A 70 -16.36 20.71 6.26
CA LEU A 70 -17.31 21.34 7.17
C LEU A 70 -17.76 22.72 6.67
N CYS A 71 -16.82 23.58 6.25
CA CYS A 71 -17.13 24.88 5.67
C CYS A 71 -17.98 24.75 4.41
N ALA A 72 -17.66 23.81 3.52
CA ALA A 72 -18.47 23.54 2.33
C ALA A 72 -19.88 23.08 2.69
N PHE A 73 -20.04 22.24 3.72
CA PHE A 73 -21.35 21.81 4.21
C PHE A 73 -22.18 23.00 4.74
N ILE A 74 -21.59 23.84 5.58
CA ILE A 74 -22.26 25.05 6.09
C ILE A 74 -22.62 25.99 4.94
N ALA A 75 -21.72 26.19 3.98
CA ALA A 75 -21.96 27.01 2.80
C ALA A 75 -23.12 26.47 1.95
N LEU A 76 -23.25 25.15 1.79
CA LEU A 76 -24.37 24.53 1.07
C LEU A 76 -25.71 24.77 1.80
N LEU A 77 -25.73 24.71 3.14
CA LEU A 77 -26.92 25.05 3.92
C LEU A 77 -27.29 26.53 3.73
N ALA A 78 -26.32 27.43 3.86
CA ALA A 78 -26.52 28.87 3.67
C ALA A 78 -27.01 29.19 2.24
N LEU A 79 -26.43 28.53 1.23
CA LEU A 79 -26.84 28.65 -0.16
C LEU A 79 -28.29 28.16 -0.36
N ALA A 80 -28.67 27.04 0.27
CA ALA A 80 -30.03 26.52 0.19
C ALA A 80 -31.03 27.53 0.79
N PHE A 81 -30.77 28.05 1.98
CA PHE A 81 -31.63 29.07 2.60
C PHE A 81 -31.70 30.35 1.75
N GLY A 82 -30.56 30.86 1.28
CA GLY A 82 -30.51 32.04 0.43
C GLY A 82 -31.28 31.86 -0.89
N ALA A 83 -31.12 30.71 -1.55
CA ALA A 83 -31.83 30.39 -2.78
C ALA A 83 -33.35 30.27 -2.53
N ILE A 84 -33.78 29.59 -1.48
CA ILE A 84 -35.20 29.45 -1.14
C ILE A 84 -35.81 30.83 -0.86
N LEU A 85 -35.16 31.67 -0.05
CA LEU A 85 -35.65 33.02 0.26
C LEU A 85 -35.73 33.92 -0.98
N ALA A 86 -34.78 33.78 -1.91
CA ALA A 86 -34.79 34.53 -3.17
C ALA A 86 -35.88 34.05 -4.13
N LEU A 87 -36.16 32.74 -4.19
CA LEU A 87 -37.12 32.15 -5.13
C LEU A 87 -38.56 32.13 -4.60
N ALA A 88 -38.73 32.08 -3.28
CA ALA A 88 -40.03 32.07 -2.61
C ALA A 88 -40.99 33.18 -3.10
N PRO A 89 -40.57 34.46 -3.28
CA PRO A 89 -41.46 35.49 -3.79
C PRO A 89 -41.83 35.35 -5.27
N LEU A 90 -41.08 34.57 -6.07
CA LEU A 90 -41.34 34.40 -7.50
C LEU A 90 -42.32 33.25 -7.79
N ILE A 91 -42.15 32.11 -7.11
CA ILE A 91 -42.88 30.87 -7.42
C ILE A 91 -43.59 30.23 -6.21
N GLY A 92 -43.50 30.88 -5.04
CA GLY A 92 -44.02 30.36 -3.78
C GLY A 92 -43.01 29.46 -3.06
N ALA A 93 -43.12 29.40 -1.73
CA ALA A 93 -42.17 28.69 -0.87
C ALA A 93 -42.07 27.19 -1.17
N ALA A 94 -43.20 26.51 -1.44
CA ALA A 94 -43.21 25.07 -1.71
C ALA A 94 -42.51 24.70 -3.03
N TRP A 95 -42.71 25.48 -4.09
CA TRP A 95 -42.03 25.24 -5.36
C TRP A 95 -40.56 25.65 -5.32
N ALA A 96 -40.23 26.70 -4.56
CA ALA A 96 -38.85 27.12 -4.32
C ALA A 96 -38.04 26.01 -3.62
N THR A 97 -38.55 25.44 -2.54
CA THR A 97 -37.87 24.34 -1.83
C THR A 97 -37.68 23.13 -2.72
N LEU A 98 -38.71 22.73 -3.47
CA LEU A 98 -38.64 21.58 -4.37
C LEU A 98 -37.60 21.78 -5.48
N ALA A 99 -37.56 22.96 -6.09
CA ALA A 99 -36.57 23.30 -7.13
C ALA A 99 -35.14 23.28 -6.59
N VAL A 100 -34.91 23.88 -5.41
CA VAL A 100 -33.57 23.92 -4.78
C VAL A 100 -33.12 22.51 -4.37
N VAL A 101 -34.00 21.70 -3.79
CA VAL A 101 -33.67 20.31 -3.44
C VAL A 101 -33.34 19.49 -4.68
N ALA A 102 -34.12 19.60 -5.75
CA ALA A 102 -33.86 18.91 -7.02
C ALA A 102 -32.50 19.31 -7.61
N MET A 103 -32.18 20.60 -7.60
CA MET A 103 -30.87 21.12 -8.04
C MET A 103 -29.72 20.54 -7.20
N LEU A 104 -29.82 20.60 -5.87
CA LEU A 104 -28.77 20.10 -4.96
C LEU A 104 -28.58 18.59 -5.08
N LEU A 105 -29.65 17.81 -5.27
CA LEU A 105 -29.56 16.38 -5.51
C LEU A 105 -28.84 16.06 -6.82
N LEU A 106 -29.07 16.84 -7.87
CA LEU A 106 -28.37 16.69 -9.15
C LEU A 106 -26.86 16.97 -8.98
N VAL A 107 -26.51 18.06 -8.29
CA VAL A 107 -25.10 18.39 -7.99
C VAL A 107 -24.45 17.30 -7.13
N ALA A 108 -25.15 16.81 -6.11
CA ALA A 108 -24.67 15.73 -5.25
C ALA A 108 -24.47 14.42 -6.02
N ALA A 109 -25.39 14.07 -6.92
CA ALA A 109 -25.27 12.89 -7.77
C ALA A 109 -24.04 12.97 -8.67
N ILE A 110 -23.83 14.10 -9.37
CA ILE A 110 -22.64 14.31 -10.22
C ILE A 110 -21.37 14.22 -9.38
N SER A 111 -21.33 14.90 -8.24
CA SER A 111 -20.17 14.90 -7.33
C SER A 111 -19.84 13.50 -6.83
N GLY A 112 -20.86 12.72 -6.44
CA GLY A 112 -20.71 11.33 -6.01
C GLY A 112 -20.22 10.41 -7.12
N LEU A 113 -20.70 10.59 -8.36
CA LEU A 113 -20.24 9.84 -9.53
C LEU A 113 -18.77 10.15 -9.85
N VAL A 114 -18.39 11.43 -9.82
CA VAL A 114 -17.00 11.85 -10.02
C VAL A 114 -16.11 11.26 -8.92
N ALA A 115 -16.47 11.40 -7.64
CA ALA A 115 -15.72 10.85 -6.52
C ALA A 115 -15.54 9.32 -6.66
N ARG A 116 -16.62 8.59 -6.97
CA ARG A 116 -16.57 7.14 -7.20
C ARG A 116 -15.64 6.77 -8.34
N SER A 117 -15.64 7.55 -9.43
CA SER A 117 -14.76 7.30 -10.57
C SER A 117 -13.28 7.47 -10.20
N ARG A 118 -12.95 8.45 -9.35
CA ARG A 118 -11.58 8.71 -8.88
C ARG A 118 -11.10 7.59 -7.96
N VAL A 119 -11.93 7.17 -7.01
CA VAL A 119 -11.61 6.03 -6.13
C VAL A 119 -11.40 4.75 -6.92
N ARG A 120 -12.25 4.48 -7.93
CA ARG A 120 -12.10 3.29 -8.77
C ARG A 120 -10.81 3.29 -9.58
N ARG A 121 -10.37 4.44 -10.09
CA ARG A 121 -9.09 4.59 -10.81
C ARG A 121 -7.90 4.26 -9.90
N LEU A 122 -7.90 4.79 -8.68
CA LEU A 122 -6.84 4.52 -7.70
C LEU A 122 -6.76 3.03 -7.34
N LYS A 123 -7.91 2.38 -7.13
CA LYS A 123 -7.97 0.94 -6.88
C LYS A 123 -7.45 0.11 -8.06
N ALA A 124 -7.81 0.50 -9.29
CA ALA A 124 -7.39 -0.19 -10.50
C ALA A 124 -5.87 -0.11 -10.74
N THR A 125 -5.25 1.04 -10.47
CA THR A 125 -3.79 1.21 -10.59
C THR A 125 -3.02 0.52 -9.46
N ALA A 126 -3.56 0.53 -8.23
CA ALA A 126 -2.93 -0.15 -7.10
C ALA A 126 -2.95 -1.68 -7.24
N PHE A 127 -4.04 -2.25 -7.78
CA PHE A 127 -4.17 -3.70 -7.95
C PHE A 127 -3.43 -4.23 -9.19
N LYS A 128 -3.24 -3.42 -10.23
CA LYS A 128 -2.49 -3.81 -11.44
C LYS A 128 -0.96 -3.81 -11.23
N ALA A 129 -0.46 -3.32 -10.10
CA ALA A 129 0.96 -3.32 -9.76
C ALA A 129 1.46 -4.65 -9.15
N ALA A 130 0.63 -5.70 -9.07
CA ALA A 130 1.11 -7.03 -8.68
C ALA A 130 2.07 -7.55 -9.77
N PRO A 131 3.36 -7.78 -9.47
CA PRO A 131 4.33 -8.22 -10.45
C PRO A 131 3.96 -9.62 -10.97
N ASP A 132 4.10 -9.78 -12.29
CA ASP A 132 4.05 -11.06 -12.99
C ASP A 132 5.06 -12.01 -12.33
N PRO A 133 4.68 -13.25 -11.93
CA PRO A 133 5.68 -14.22 -11.48
C PRO A 133 6.69 -14.40 -12.62
N ALA A 134 7.95 -14.04 -12.35
CA ALA A 134 9.03 -14.16 -13.31
C ALA A 134 9.07 -15.58 -13.90
N PRO A 135 9.33 -15.73 -15.21
CA PRO A 135 9.29 -17.01 -15.92
C PRO A 135 10.35 -18.00 -15.43
#